data_AF-A0A438GWP1-F1
#
_entry.id   AF-A0A438GWP1-F1
#
_cell.length_a   1.000
_cell.length_b   1.000
_cell.length_c   1.000
_cell.angle_alpha   90.00
_cell.angle_beta   90.00
_cell.angle_gamma   90.00
#
_symmetry.space_group_name_H-M   'P 1'
#
loop_
_entity.id
_entity.type
_entity.pdbx_description
1 polymer ?
#
loop_
_entity_poly.entity_id
_entity_poly.type
_entity_poly.pdbx_seq_one_letter_code
_entity_poly.pdbx_strand_id
1 'polypeptide(L)'
;MFEVVAEERNGKSHAIISESKGGIVSWVRLGPASVGLLIEGLNQCVKDGKDGRWEKGWSEKWRLYSLVREVNRAGSFVRLGVTDMEKR
;
A
#
# COMPACT_ATOMS: atom_id res chain seq x y z
N MET A 1 0.56 15.02 2.89
CA MET A 1 1.25 14.50 4.09
C MET A 1 0.94 13.02 4.17
N PHE A 2 1.90 12.19 4.59
CA PHE A 2 1.62 10.79 4.93
C PHE A 2 1.57 10.62 6.45
N GLU A 3 0.61 9.85 6.94
CA GLU A 3 0.55 9.41 8.32
C GLU A 3 0.41 7.88 8.36
N VAL A 4 1.04 7.27 9.38
CA VAL A 4 0.97 5.84 9.63
C VAL A 4 0.59 5.64 11.08
N VAL A 5 -0.54 4.98 11.32
CA VAL A 5 -1.07 4.71 12.66
C VAL A 5 -1.22 3.20 12.83
N ALA A 6 -0.67 2.67 13.91
CA ALA A 6 -0.95 1.30 14.36
C ALA A 6 -2.09 1.35 15.37
N GLU A 7 -3.15 0.57 15.12
CA GLU A 7 -4.31 0.51 15.99
C GLU A 7 -4.65 -0.94 16.35
N GLU A 8 -5.13 -1.15 17.57
CA GLU A 8 -5.74 -2.40 17.98
C GLU A 8 -7.25 -2.23 18.10
N ARG A 9 -8.02 -3.11 17.43
CA ARG A 9 -9.48 -3.12 17.53
C ARG A 9 -9.99 -4.55 17.60
N ASN A 10 -10.75 -4.86 18.65
CA ASN A 10 -11.30 -6.20 18.91
C ASN A 10 -10.21 -7.30 18.93
N GLY A 11 -9.09 -7.05 19.59
CA GLY A 11 -7.96 -8.00 19.68
C GLY A 11 -7.22 -8.21 18.35
N LYS A 12 -7.40 -7.32 17.37
CA LYS A 12 -6.75 -7.40 16.07
C LYS A 12 -6.00 -6.11 15.77
N SER A 13 -4.68 -6.21 15.68
CA SER A 13 -3.79 -5.12 15.27
C SER A 13 -3.91 -4.86 13.76
N HIS A 14 -3.90 -3.59 13.37
CA HIS A 14 -3.89 -3.15 11.97
C HIS A 14 -3.05 -1.88 11.84
N ALA A 15 -2.56 -1.62 10.64
CA ALA A 15 -1.98 -0.33 10.29
C ALA A 15 -2.93 0.44 9.38
N ILE A 16 -3.07 1.74 9.60
CA ILE A 16 -3.73 2.68 8.71
C ILE A 16 -2.66 3.59 8.14
N ILE A 17 -2.59 3.67 6.81
CA ILE A 17 -1.75 4.62 6.09
C ILE A 17 -2.69 5.60 5.41
N SER A 18 -2.50 6.90 5.65
CA SER A 18 -3.27 7.97 5.02
C SER A 18 -2.36 8.93 4.26
N GLU A 19 -2.87 9.46 3.15
CA GLU A 19 -2.28 10.54 2.37
C GLU A 19 -3.26 11.71 2.28
N SER A 20 -2.82 12.92 2.67
CA SER A 20 -3.60 14.14 2.55
C SER A 20 -3.03 15.11 1.50
N LYS A 21 -3.89 15.58 0.59
CA LYS A 21 -3.56 16.59 -0.42
C LYS A 21 -4.81 17.36 -0.86
N GLY A 22 -4.73 18.70 -0.86
CA GLY A 22 -5.80 19.56 -1.39
C GLY A 22 -7.17 19.37 -0.71
N GLY A 23 -7.18 19.09 0.60
CA GLY A 23 -8.41 18.83 1.36
C GLY A 23 -8.99 17.42 1.19
N ILE A 24 -8.36 16.55 0.40
CA ILE A 24 -8.74 15.14 0.23
C ILE A 24 -7.80 14.27 1.07
N VAL A 25 -8.37 13.27 1.74
CA VAL A 25 -7.63 12.22 2.45
C VAL A 25 -7.94 10.87 1.79
N SER A 26 -6.91 10.22 1.29
CA SER A 26 -6.97 8.82 0.84
C SER A 26 -6.32 7.93 1.90
N TRP A 27 -6.84 6.73 2.13
CA TRP A 27 -6.30 5.85 3.16
C TRP A 27 -6.47 4.37 2.81
N VAL A 28 -5.61 3.54 3.39
CA VAL A 28 -5.67 2.08 3.31
C VAL A 28 -5.45 1.48 4.69
N ARG A 29 -6.15 0.38 4.96
CA ARG A 29 -5.99 -0.40 6.19
C ARG A 29 -5.39 -1.75 5.86
N LEU A 30 -4.29 -2.08 6.54
CA LEU A 30 -3.50 -3.29 6.37
C LEU A 30 -3.63 -4.16 7.62
N GLY A 31 -3.78 -5.48 7.45
CA GLY A 31 -3.57 -6.42 8.52
C GLY A 31 -2.07 -6.64 8.78
N PRO A 32 -1.71 -7.32 9.88
CA PRO A 32 -0.32 -7.49 10.29
C PRO A 32 0.56 -8.17 9.23
N ALA A 33 0.02 -9.16 8.51
CA ALA A 33 0.78 -9.84 7.45
C ALA A 33 1.03 -8.91 6.25
N SER A 34 0.04 -8.09 5.88
CA SER A 34 0.19 -7.12 4.79
C SER A 34 1.21 -6.02 5.09
N VAL A 35 1.42 -5.66 6.36
CA VAL A 35 2.47 -4.68 6.73
C VAL A 35 3.86 -5.20 6.39
N GLY A 36 4.14 -6.48 6.70
CA GLY A 36 5.41 -7.11 6.33
C GLY A 36 5.62 -7.16 4.82
N LEU A 37 4.59 -7.54 4.07
CA LEU A 37 4.62 -7.60 2.60
C LEU A 37 4.81 -6.23 1.95
N LEU A 38 4.22 -5.18 2.53
CA LEU A 38 4.44 -3.80 2.09
C LEU A 38 5.91 -3.38 2.26
N ILE A 39 6.50 -3.62 3.44
CA ILE A 39 7.90 -3.27 3.71
C ILE A 39 8.84 -4.06 2.80
N GLU A 40 8.59 -5.34 2.61
CA GLU A 40 9.34 -6.19 1.67
C GLU A 40 9.25 -5.65 0.23
N GLY A 41 8.04 -5.30 -0.21
CA GLY A 41 7.80 -4.74 -1.54
C GLY A 41 8.49 -3.39 -1.76
N LEU A 42 8.43 -2.48 -0.79
CA LEU A 42 9.14 -1.19 -0.86
C LEU A 42 10.65 -1.40 -0.96
N ASN A 43 11.22 -2.31 -0.17
CA ASN A 43 12.64 -2.65 -0.23
C ASN A 43 13.04 -3.23 -1.60
N GLN A 44 12.21 -4.11 -2.18
CA GLN A 44 12.42 -4.64 -3.53
C GLN A 44 12.34 -3.56 -4.60
N CYS A 45 11.34 -2.68 -4.51
CA CYS A 45 11.13 -1.58 -5.44
C CYS A 45 12.31 -0.60 -5.48
N VAL A 46 12.88 -0.24 -4.32
CA VAL A 46 14.06 0.63 -4.23
C VAL A 46 15.31 -0.05 -4.80
N LYS A 47 15.48 -1.36 -4.56
CA LYS A 47 16.65 -2.14 -5.01
C LYS A 47 16.61 -2.51 -6.49
N ASP A 48 15.45 -2.51 -7.14
CA ASP A 48 15.32 -2.87 -8.55
C ASP A 48 16.21 -1.99 -9.45
N GLY A 49 16.55 -0.77 -9.03
CA GLY A 49 17.59 0.07 -9.64
C GLY A 49 17.31 0.53 -11.07
N LYS A 50 16.20 0.08 -11.66
CA LYS A 50 15.70 0.46 -12.98
C LYS A 50 14.69 1.60 -12.81
N ASP A 51 14.68 2.55 -13.72
CA ASP A 51 13.65 3.61 -13.79
C ASP A 51 12.32 3.11 -14.41
N GLY A 52 12.12 1.80 -14.49
CA GLY A 52 10.99 1.16 -15.18
C GLY A 52 9.77 0.88 -14.31
N ARG A 53 8.72 0.30 -14.90
CA ARG A 53 7.58 -0.23 -14.15
C ARG A 53 8.03 -1.39 -13.24
N TRP A 54 7.58 -1.38 -11.99
CA TRP A 54 7.76 -2.47 -11.04
C TRP A 54 6.43 -2.71 -10.33
N GLU A 55 6.08 -3.96 -10.07
CA GLU A 55 4.82 -4.30 -9.37
C GLU A 55 4.96 -5.52 -8.46
N LYS A 56 4.23 -5.49 -7.36
CA LYS A 56 4.02 -6.63 -6.45
C LYS A 56 2.56 -6.68 -6.04
N GLY A 57 1.92 -7.82 -6.22
CA GLY A 57 0.56 -8.08 -5.75
C GLY A 57 0.56 -9.05 -4.57
N TRP A 58 -0.38 -8.88 -3.64
CA TRP A 58 -0.66 -9.88 -2.61
C TRP A 58 -2.11 -9.85 -2.19
N SER A 59 -2.53 -10.84 -1.40
CA SER A 59 -3.86 -10.90 -0.82
C SER A 59 -3.78 -11.07 0.69
N GLU A 60 -4.75 -10.50 1.40
CA GLU A 60 -4.98 -10.80 2.81
C GLU A 60 -6.50 -10.86 3.03
N LYS A 61 -6.99 -12.05 3.36
CA LYS A 61 -8.43 -12.34 3.45
C LYS A 61 -9.13 -12.02 2.12
N TRP A 62 -10.19 -11.22 2.14
CA TRP A 62 -10.96 -10.79 0.97
C TRP A 62 -10.39 -9.54 0.28
N ARG A 63 -9.17 -9.13 0.59
CA ARG A 63 -8.54 -7.94 -0.01
C ARG A 63 -7.36 -8.31 -0.89
N LEU A 64 -7.34 -7.73 -2.08
CA LEU A 64 -6.22 -7.74 -3.00
C LEU A 64 -5.49 -6.41 -2.89
N TYR A 65 -4.18 -6.47 -2.71
CA TYR A 65 -3.31 -5.31 -2.64
C TYR A 65 -2.34 -5.32 -3.82
N SER A 66 -1.97 -4.12 -4.26
CA SER A 66 -0.92 -3.93 -5.27
C SER A 66 0.01 -2.81 -4.84
N LEU A 67 1.31 -3.01 -5.04
CA LEU A 67 2.33 -1.99 -4.92
C LEU A 67 2.96 -1.80 -6.28
N VAL A 68 2.77 -0.64 -6.89
CA VAL A 68 3.21 -0.36 -8.28
C VAL A 68 4.06 0.89 -8.31
N ARG A 69 5.25 0.82 -8.93
CA ARG A 69 6.04 1.98 -9.31
C ARG A 69 5.62 2.44 -10.71
N GLU A 70 5.20 3.69 -10.82
CA GLU A 70 4.78 4.33 -12.06
C GLU A 70 5.49 5.68 -12.22
N VAL A 71 5.52 6.19 -13.45
CA VAL A 71 6.11 7.51 -13.76
C VAL A 71 5.04 8.36 -14.44
N ASN A 72 4.89 9.59 -13.96
CA ASN A 72 4.06 10.61 -14.60
C ASN A 72 4.88 11.87 -14.88
N ARG A 73 4.22 12.95 -15.34
CA ARG A 73 4.90 14.22 -15.66
C ARG A 73 5.60 14.87 -14.46
N ALA A 74 5.20 14.57 -13.23
CA ALA A 74 5.80 15.07 -12.00
C ALA A 74 6.93 14.15 -11.46
N GLY A 75 7.18 13.01 -12.12
CA GLY A 75 8.23 12.07 -11.74
C GLY A 75 7.73 10.68 -11.39
N SER A 76 8.61 9.91 -10.75
CA SER A 76 8.34 8.54 -10.29
C SER A 76 7.60 8.55 -8.95
N PHE A 77 6.63 7.65 -8.79
CA PHE A 77 5.89 7.46 -7.57
C PHE A 77 5.53 5.98 -7.36
N VAL A 78 5.21 5.63 -6.11
CA VAL A 78 4.72 4.30 -5.74
C VAL A 78 3.27 4.41 -5.31
N ARG A 79 2.42 3.55 -5.87
CA ARG A 79 0.99 3.46 -5.56
C ARG A 79 0.69 2.18 -4.82
N LEU A 80 0.09 2.29 -3.63
CA LEU A 80 -0.49 1.19 -2.88
C LEU A 80 -2.00 1.12 -3.18
N GLY A 81 -2.41 0.14 -3.99
CA GLY A 81 -3.81 -0.12 -4.32
C GLY A 81 -4.41 -1.18 -3.40
N VAL A 82 -5.73 -1.08 -3.16
CA VAL A 82 -6.52 -2.12 -2.52
C VAL A 82 -7.85 -2.29 -3.26
N THR A 83 -8.26 -3.53 -3.48
CA THR A 83 -9.58 -3.89 -4.02
C THR A 83 -10.17 -4.99 -3.16
N ASP A 84 -11.43 -4.86 -2.76
CA ASP A 84 -12.16 -5.96 -2.11
C ASP A 84 -12.53 -6.99 -3.19
N MET A 85 -12.30 -8.27 -2.92
CA MET A 85 -12.83 -9.36 -3.73
C MET A 85 -14.34 -9.36 -3.53
N GLU A 86 -15.11 -9.13 -4.60
CA GLU A 86 -16.57 -9.22 -4.52
C GLU A 86 -16.98 -10.57 -3.92
N LYS A 87 -17.96 -10.55 -3.02
CA LYS A 87 -18.69 -11.77 -2.67
C LYS A 87 -19.47 -12.15 -3.92
N ARG A 88 -19.03 -13.19 -4.63
CA ARG A 88 -19.89 -13.91 -5.57
C ARG A 88 -21.05 -14.55 -4.82
#